data_AF-A0A3C1CMU9-F1
#
_entry.id   AF-A0A3C1CMU9-F1
#
_cell.length_a   1.000
_cell.length_b   1.000
_cell.length_c   1.000
_cell.angle_alpha   90.00
_cell.angle_beta   90.00
_cell.angle_gamma   90.00
#
_symmetry.space_group_name_H-M   'P 1'
#
loop_
_entity.id
_entity.type
_entity.pdbx_description
1 polymer ?
#
loop_
_entity_poly.entity_id
_entity_poly.type
_entity_poly.pdbx_seq_one_letter_code
_entity_poly.pdbx_strand_id
1 'polypeptide(L)' 'MLPTVEVEDDGAVRVVSICRPDRRNAVDSATAALLLESFSTFEADERLSVAVLTG' A
#
# COMPACT_ATOMS: atom_id res chain seq x y z
N MET A 1 -6.24 15.03 6.94
CA MET A 1 -6.79 14.09 5.94
C MET A 1 -6.08 12.78 6.19
N LEU A 2 -6.81 11.69 6.47
CA LEU A 2 -6.18 10.38 6.66
C LEU A 2 -5.65 9.89 5.30
N PRO A 3 -4.51 9.19 5.25
CA PRO A 3 -3.98 8.65 4.00
C PRO A 3 -4.96 7.64 3.40
N THR A 4 -5.02 7.59 2.07
CA THR A 4 -5.91 6.66 1.33
C THR A 4 -5.28 5.28 1.13
N VAL A 5 -4.02 5.13 1.53
CA VAL A 5 -3.25 3.88 1.52
C VAL A 5 -2.53 3.78 2.86
N GLU A 6 -2.63 2.62 3.52
CA GLU A 6 -1.88 2.28 4.73
C GLU A 6 -0.90 1.14 4.42
N VAL A 7 0.25 1.15 5.10
CA VAL A 7 1.31 0.15 4.94
C VAL A 7 1.71 -0.38 6.31
N GLU A 8 1.70 -1.69 6.46
CA GLU A 8 2.13 -2.42 7.65
C GLU A 8 3.06 -3.56 7.25
N ASP A 9 4.07 -3.86 8.07
CA ASP A 9 4.98 -5.00 7.85
C ASP A 9 4.73 -6.07 8.93
N ASP A 10 4.36 -7.28 8.51
CA ASP A 10 4.28 -8.49 9.34
C ASP A 10 5.45 -9.41 8.99
N GLY A 11 6.55 -9.27 9.73
CA GLY A 11 7.80 -9.95 9.45
C GLY A 11 8.38 -9.55 8.09
N ALA A 12 8.47 -10.50 7.16
CA ALA A 12 8.95 -10.28 5.79
C ALA A 12 7.80 -9.97 4.80
N VAL A 13 6.56 -9.81 5.28
CA VAL A 13 5.39 -9.52 4.45
C VAL A 13 5.00 -8.05 4.63
N ARG A 14 4.91 -7.30 3.53
CA ARG A 14 4.33 -5.95 3.51
C ARG A 14 2.87 -6.02 3.12
N VAL A 15 1.98 -5.47 3.94
CA VAL A 15 0.55 -5.34 3.67
C VAL A 15 0.26 -3.88 3.30
N VAL A 16 -0.22 -3.68 2.08
CA VAL A 16 -0.65 -2.39 1.54
C VAL A 16 -2.18 -2.40 1.45
N SER A 17 -2.83 -1.54 2.23
CA SER A 17 -4.29 -1.47 2.33
C SER A 17 -4.83 -0.19 1.71
N ILE A 18 -5.82 -0.28 0.80
CA ILE A 18 -6.53 0.90 0.32
C ILE A 18 -7.62 1.28 1.32
N CYS A 19 -7.52 2.46 1.92
CA CYS A 19 -8.42 2.94 2.97
C CYS A 19 -9.42 3.97 2.42
N ARG A 20 -10.21 3.59 1.41
CA ARG A 20 -11.23 4.45 0.78
C ARG A 20 -12.61 3.77 0.66
N PRO A 21 -13.19 3.31 1.78
CA PRO A 21 -14.43 2.53 1.74
C PRO A 21 -15.61 3.32 1.14
N ASP A 22 -15.65 4.64 1.31
CA ASP A 22 -16.68 5.52 0.74
C ASP A 22 -16.66 5.55 -0.80
N ARG A 23 -15.54 5.18 -1.42
CA ARG A 23 -15.37 5.04 -2.87
C ARG A 23 -15.17 3.59 -3.30
N ARG A 24 -15.49 2.60 -2.45
CA ARG A 24 -15.23 1.17 -2.73
C ARG A 24 -13.79 0.92 -3.16
N ASN A 25 -12.85 1.61 -2.51
CA ASN A 25 -11.41 1.53 -2.79
C ASN A 25 -11.00 1.87 -4.23
N ALA A 26 -11.81 2.69 -4.91
CA ALA A 26 -11.45 3.19 -6.24
C ALA A 26 -10.08 3.89 -6.20
N VAL A 27 -9.27 3.60 -7.20
CA VAL A 27 -7.94 4.18 -7.37
C VAL A 27 -8.06 5.44 -8.23
N ASP A 28 -7.71 6.59 -7.66
CA ASP A 28 -7.45 7.83 -8.40
C ASP A 28 -5.95 8.13 -8.47
N SER A 29 -5.56 9.22 -9.12
CA SER A 29 -4.15 9.58 -9.29
C SER A 29 -3.39 9.74 -7.97
N ALA A 30 -4.05 10.25 -6.92
CA ALA A 30 -3.42 10.43 -5.61
C ALA A 30 -3.19 9.07 -4.93
N THR A 31 -4.19 8.19 -4.98
CA THR A 31 -4.09 6.82 -4.47
C THR A 31 -3.03 6.04 -5.25
N ALA A 32 -2.99 6.17 -6.58
CA ALA A 32 -2.02 5.52 -7.45
C ALA A 32 -0.57 5.95 -7.12
N ALA A 33 -0.35 7.23 -6.81
CA ALA A 33 0.97 7.72 -6.40
C ALA A 33 1.44 7.08 -5.08
N LEU A 34 0.54 6.94 -4.09
CA LEU A 34 0.85 6.30 -2.82
C LEU A 34 1.09 4.79 -2.96
N LEU A 35 0.32 4.12 -3.82
CA LEU A 35 0.56 2.71 -4.14
C LEU A 35 1.93 2.53 -4.81
N LEU A 36 2.28 3.37 -5.78
CA LEU A 36 3.58 3.35 -6.44
C LEU A 36 4.71 3.51 -5.42
N GLU A 37 4.63 4.50 -4.54
CA GLU A 37 5.60 4.70 -3.46
C GLU A 37 5.72 3.48 -2.54
N SER A 38 4.59 2.88 -2.15
CA SER A 38 4.56 1.70 -1.28
C SER A 38 5.24 0.48 -1.91
N PHE A 39 5.05 0.27 -3.22
CA PHE A 39 5.70 -0.83 -3.95
C PHE A 39 7.17 -0.54 -4.27
N SER A 40 7.54 0.70 -4.61
CA SER A 40 8.95 1.06 -4.82
C SER A 40 9.77 0.94 -3.53
N THR A 41 9.19 1.29 -2.38
CA THR A 41 9.85 1.09 -1.08
C THR A 41 9.88 -0.38 -0.65
N PHE A 42 8.96 -1.22 -1.14
CA PHE A 42 9.04 -2.68 -0.98
C PHE A 42 10.19 -3.27 -1.80
N GLU A 43 10.28 -2.90 -3.09
CA GLU A 43 11.32 -3.41 -4.00
C GLU A 43 12.75 -3.07 -3.54
N ALA A 44 12.92 -1.93 -2.86
CA ALA A 44 14.22 -1.50 -2.35
C ALA A 44 14.60 -2.11 -0.98
N ASP A 45 13.68 -2.81 -0.30
CA ASP A 45 13.90 -3.34 1.05
C ASP A 45 14.16 -4.84 1.04
N GLU A 46 15.44 -5.21 1.11
CA GLU A 46 15.90 -6.61 1.08
C GLU A 46 15.41 -7.45 2.26
N ARG A 47 14.83 -6.84 3.31
CA ARG A 47 14.25 -7.57 4.45
C ARG A 47 12.87 -8.15 4.13
N LEU A 48 12.21 -7.64 3.10
CA LEU A 48 10.87 -8.05 2.70
C LEU A 48 10.94 -9.09 1.59
N SER A 49 9.99 -10.01 1.60
CA SER A 49 9.90 -11.12 0.64
C SER A 49 8.63 -11.09 -0.19
N VAL A 50 7.53 -10.57 0.35
CA VAL A 50 6.21 -10.54 -0.32
C VAL A 50 5.49 -9.24 0.01
N ALA A 51 4.81 -8.66 -0.98
CA ALA A 51 3.84 -7.59 -0.78
C ALA A 51 2.42 -8.09 -1.07
N VAL A 52 1.48 -7.78 -0.18
CA VAL A 52 0.04 -8.05 -0.31
C VAL A 52 -0.68 -6.73 -0.51
N LEU A 53 -1.49 -6.63 -1.56
CA LEU A 53 -2.43 -5.53 -1.75
C LEU A 53 -3.83 -5.97 -1.33
N THR A 54 -4.47 -5.20 -0.46
CA THR A 54 -5.82 -5.48 0.06
C THR A 54 -6.64 -4.20 0.25
N GLY A 55 -7.90 -4.34 0.64
CA GLY A 55 -8.85 -3.24 0.85
C GLY A 55 -10.25 -3.55 0.39
#